data_AF-A0A7K5VWW9-F1
#
_entry.id   AF-A0A7K5VWW9-F1
#
_cell.length_a   1.000
_cell.length_b   1.000
_cell.length_c   1.000
_cell.angle_alpha   90.00
_cell.angle_beta   90.00
_cell.angle_gamma   90.00
#
_symmetry.space_group_name_H-M   'P 1'
#
loop_
_entity.id
_entity.type
_entity.pdbx_description
1 polymer ?
#
loop_
_entity_poly.entity_id
_entity_poly.type
_entity_poly.pdbx_seq_one_letter_code
_entity_poly.pdbx_strand_id
1 'polypeptide(L)'
;ASNYRKPGLGTAQRKKSGLKPELTEEQKQEIREAFDLFDTDGSGSIDIKELKVAMRALGFEPKKEEIKKMIADIDKEGSGTINFEDFLAMMTQKMSEKDSKEEILKAFRLFDDDGTGKISFKNLKRVAKELGENLTDEELQEMIDEADRDGDGEVSEQEFLRIMKKTSLY
;
A
#
# COMPACT_ATOMS: atom_id res chain seq x y z
N ALA A 1 -56.54 25.18 4.96
CA ALA A 1 -55.89 24.45 3.85
C ALA A 1 -54.38 24.63 3.98
N SER A 2 -53.65 23.53 4.03
CA SER A 2 -52.27 23.45 4.49
C SER A 2 -51.26 23.87 3.41
N ASN A 3 -50.24 24.64 3.81
CA ASN A 3 -49.08 25.05 3.02
C ASN A 3 -48.14 23.85 2.80
N TYR A 4 -47.83 23.51 1.55
CA TYR A 4 -46.69 22.64 1.23
C TYR A 4 -45.73 23.38 0.28
N ARG A 5 -44.65 23.92 0.87
CA ARG A 5 -43.42 24.28 0.13
C ARG A 5 -42.58 23.02 -0.02
N LYS A 6 -42.20 22.67 -1.25
CA LYS A 6 -41.20 21.65 -1.55
C LYS A 6 -39.81 22.16 -1.16
N PRO A 7 -38.99 21.42 -0.39
CA PRO A 7 -37.57 21.70 -0.29
C PRO A 7 -36.85 21.06 -1.49
N GLY A 8 -36.09 21.89 -2.22
CA GLY A 8 -35.20 21.45 -3.29
C GLY A 8 -34.05 20.62 -2.72
N LEU A 9 -33.76 19.49 -3.38
CA LEU A 9 -32.59 18.67 -3.08
C LEU A 9 -31.32 19.48 -3.36
N GLY A 10 -30.66 19.93 -2.30
CA GLY A 10 -29.27 20.34 -2.35
C GLY A 10 -28.42 19.13 -2.70
N THR A 11 -27.67 19.23 -3.80
CA THR A 11 -26.62 18.30 -4.16
C THR A 11 -25.51 18.36 -3.12
N ALA A 12 -25.60 17.52 -2.09
CA ALA A 12 -24.48 17.27 -1.19
C ALA A 12 -23.36 16.64 -2.01
N GLN A 13 -22.35 17.45 -2.36
CA GLN A 13 -21.05 16.97 -2.80
C GLN A 13 -20.57 15.93 -1.78
N ARG A 14 -20.61 14.64 -2.18
CA ARG A 14 -19.87 13.58 -1.49
C ARG A 14 -18.41 13.98 -1.54
N LYS A 15 -17.91 14.59 -0.46
CA LYS A 15 -16.48 14.65 -0.18
C LYS A 15 -16.00 13.22 -0.19
N LYS A 16 -15.26 12.85 -1.24
CA LYS A 16 -14.43 11.65 -1.27
C LYS A 16 -13.36 11.84 -0.19
N SER A 17 -13.69 11.52 1.06
CA SER A 17 -12.67 11.27 2.08
C SER A 17 -12.07 9.92 1.71
N GLY A 18 -10.98 9.94 0.93
CA GLY A 18 -10.06 8.83 0.97
C GLY A 18 -9.73 8.60 2.44
N LEU A 19 -10.06 7.41 2.95
CA LEU A 19 -9.69 7.00 4.29
C LEU A 19 -8.16 7.00 4.30
N LYS A 20 -7.56 8.09 4.77
CA LYS A 20 -6.16 8.03 5.19
C LYS A 20 -6.16 7.01 6.34
N PRO A 21 -5.38 5.92 6.27
CA PRO A 21 -5.25 5.04 7.41
C PRO A 21 -4.76 5.88 8.58
N GLU A 22 -5.63 6.03 9.57
CA GLU A 22 -5.34 6.82 10.76
C GLU A 22 -4.58 5.89 11.71
N LEU A 23 -3.32 6.25 11.99
CA LEU A 23 -2.49 5.48 12.90
C LEU A 23 -3.10 5.45 14.30
N THR A 24 -3.05 4.30 14.96
CA THR A 24 -3.40 4.20 16.39
C THR A 24 -2.38 4.95 17.24
N GLU A 25 -2.75 5.29 18.49
CA GLU A 25 -1.83 5.97 19.39
C GLU A 25 -0.60 5.10 19.72
N GLU A 26 -0.78 3.78 19.79
CA GLU A 26 0.32 2.83 19.95
C GLU A 26 1.28 2.87 18.75
N GLN A 27 0.74 2.88 17.51
CA GLN A 27 1.57 2.97 16.30
C GLN A 27 2.33 4.28 16.22
N LYS A 28 1.70 5.40 16.59
CA LYS A 28 2.38 6.71 16.67
C LYS A 28 3.49 6.69 17.71
N GLN A 29 3.27 6.05 18.85
CA GLN A 29 4.28 5.90 19.89
C GLN A 29 5.46 5.04 19.42
N GLU A 30 5.20 3.91 18.75
CA GLU A 30 6.26 3.07 18.16
C GLU A 30 7.06 3.82 17.09
N ILE A 31 6.39 4.62 16.24
CA ILE A 31 7.06 5.46 15.24
C ILE A 31 7.91 6.55 15.91
N ARG A 32 7.44 7.11 17.03
CA ARG A 32 8.20 8.09 17.81
C ARG A 32 9.44 7.49 18.46
N GLU A 33 9.31 6.31 19.07
CA GLU A 33 10.45 5.59 19.65
C GLU A 33 11.47 5.19 18.58
N ALA A 34 11.00 4.77 17.40
CA ALA A 34 11.87 4.52 16.27
C ALA A 34 12.61 5.80 15.85
N PHE A 35 11.90 6.93 15.71
CA PHE A 35 12.51 8.22 15.36
C PHE A 35 13.60 8.62 16.37
N ASP A 36 13.33 8.48 17.66
CA ASP A 36 14.28 8.84 18.72
C ASP A 36 15.51 7.91 18.77
N LEU A 37 15.41 6.70 18.19
CA LEU A 37 16.58 5.83 17.98
C LEU A 37 17.49 6.36 16.86
N PHE A 38 16.92 7.05 15.87
CA PHE A 38 17.67 7.67 14.77
C PHE A 38 18.22 9.05 15.17
N ASP A 39 17.41 9.91 15.79
CA ASP A 39 17.77 11.25 16.29
C ASP A 39 18.59 11.16 17.58
N THR A 40 19.85 10.77 17.43
CA THR A 40 20.76 10.48 18.55
C THR A 40 21.17 11.71 19.33
N ASP A 41 21.14 12.89 18.72
CA ASP A 41 21.48 14.16 19.37
C ASP A 41 20.26 14.93 19.90
N GLY A 42 19.05 14.47 19.61
CA GLY A 42 17.80 15.06 20.06
C GLY A 42 17.49 16.40 19.41
N SER A 43 18.02 16.63 18.19
CA SER A 43 17.78 17.86 17.43
C SER A 43 16.34 17.99 16.92
N GLY A 44 15.56 16.91 16.95
CA GLY A 44 14.22 16.85 16.38
C GLY A 44 14.22 16.58 14.87
N SER A 45 15.37 16.24 14.29
CA SER A 45 15.54 15.95 12.88
C SER A 45 16.64 14.92 12.66
N ILE A 46 16.43 13.94 11.77
CA ILE A 46 17.42 12.93 11.45
C ILE A 46 18.29 13.42 10.30
N ASP A 47 19.61 13.53 10.54
CA ASP A 47 20.57 13.91 9.50
C ASP A 47 21.18 12.69 8.76
N ILE A 48 21.98 12.96 7.72
CA ILE A 48 22.67 11.92 6.92
C ILE A 48 23.55 11.01 7.80
N LYS A 49 24.25 11.57 8.79
CA LYS A 49 25.16 10.81 9.66
C LYS A 49 24.37 9.92 10.60
N GLU A 50 23.30 10.44 11.18
CA GLU A 50 22.41 9.73 12.09
C GLU A 50 21.72 8.54 11.40
N LEU A 51 21.13 8.78 10.23
CA LEU A 51 20.56 7.70 9.42
C LEU A 51 21.61 6.64 9.05
N LYS A 52 22.84 7.07 8.75
CA LYS A 52 23.96 6.14 8.48
C LYS A 52 24.33 5.30 9.69
N VAL A 53 24.42 5.91 10.86
CA VAL A 53 24.79 5.24 12.11
C VAL A 53 23.73 4.22 12.49
N ALA A 54 22.45 4.59 12.41
CA ALA A 54 21.35 3.70 12.71
C ALA A 54 21.26 2.52 11.73
N MET A 55 21.41 2.75 10.42
CA MET A 55 21.43 1.66 9.44
C MET A 55 22.59 0.67 9.68
N ARG A 56 23.76 1.17 10.11
CA ARG A 56 24.88 0.32 10.53
C ARG A 56 24.59 -0.45 11.81
N ALA A 57 23.91 0.15 12.78
CA ALA A 57 23.48 -0.53 13.99
C ALA A 57 22.51 -1.69 13.69
N LEU A 58 21.72 -1.58 12.63
CA LEU A 58 20.83 -2.64 12.12
C LEU A 58 21.54 -3.67 11.21
N GLY A 59 22.86 -3.55 11.02
CA GLY A 59 23.66 -4.49 10.23
C GLY A 59 23.74 -4.19 8.73
N PHE A 60 23.26 -3.02 8.27
CA PHE A 60 23.37 -2.59 6.89
C PHE A 60 24.59 -1.66 6.68
N GLU A 61 25.24 -1.73 5.52
CA GLU A 61 26.31 -0.80 5.14
C GLU A 61 25.90 0.09 3.94
N PRO A 62 25.03 1.09 4.16
CA PRO A 62 24.59 1.97 3.08
C PRO A 62 25.70 2.91 2.61
N LYS A 63 25.76 3.15 1.30
CA LYS A 63 26.63 4.17 0.68
C LYS A 63 26.04 5.56 0.88
N LYS A 64 26.90 6.58 0.81
CA LYS A 64 26.48 7.98 1.03
C LYS A 64 25.41 8.42 0.04
N GLU A 65 25.51 7.96 -1.20
CA GLU A 65 24.58 8.26 -2.29
C GLU A 65 23.20 7.64 -2.03
N GLU A 66 23.14 6.45 -1.45
CA GLU A 66 21.89 5.77 -1.10
C GLU A 66 21.17 6.50 0.03
N ILE A 67 21.90 6.92 1.06
CA ILE A 67 21.34 7.69 2.19
C ILE A 67 20.83 9.05 1.72
N LYS A 68 21.61 9.73 0.86
CA LYS A 68 21.17 11.00 0.26
C LYS A 68 19.89 10.84 -0.54
N LYS A 69 19.78 9.74 -1.30
CA LYS A 69 18.57 9.42 -2.05
C LYS A 69 17.39 9.17 -1.11
N MET A 70 17.60 8.37 -0.06
CA MET A 70 16.56 8.11 0.94
C MET A 70 16.06 9.39 1.61
N ILE A 71 16.96 10.29 2.00
CA ILE A 71 16.57 11.59 2.57
C ILE A 71 15.83 12.42 1.53
N ALA A 72 16.34 12.53 0.30
CA ALA A 72 15.68 13.29 -0.76
C ALA A 72 14.29 12.76 -1.14
N ASP A 73 14.06 11.45 -1.00
CA ASP A 73 12.76 10.83 -1.26
C ASP A 73 11.72 11.16 -0.15
N ILE A 74 12.18 11.60 1.03
CA ILE A 74 11.35 11.83 2.23
C ILE A 74 11.22 13.32 2.56
N ASP A 75 12.32 14.07 2.47
CA ASP A 75 12.46 15.49 2.76
C ASP A 75 11.75 16.35 1.70
N LYS A 76 10.44 16.51 1.87
CA LYS A 76 9.59 17.25 0.92
C LYS A 76 9.92 18.74 0.88
N GLU A 77 10.52 19.25 1.94
CA GLU A 77 10.84 20.67 2.10
C GLU A 77 12.26 21.02 1.65
N GLY A 78 13.09 20.01 1.34
CA GLY A 78 14.47 20.21 0.89
C GLY A 78 15.40 20.74 1.99
N SER A 79 15.08 20.44 3.26
CA SER A 79 15.86 20.83 4.44
C SER A 79 17.23 20.12 4.53
N GLY A 80 17.38 18.99 3.85
CA GLY A 80 18.54 18.08 3.94
C GLY A 80 18.50 17.16 5.17
N THR A 81 17.39 17.17 5.91
CA THR A 81 17.15 16.38 7.14
C THR A 81 15.73 15.81 7.12
N ILE A 82 15.43 14.81 7.94
CA ILE A 82 14.08 14.25 8.08
C ILE A 82 13.52 14.68 9.43
N ASN A 83 12.54 15.58 9.45
CA ASN A 83 11.85 15.93 10.68
C ASN A 83 10.84 14.82 11.09
N PHE A 84 10.30 14.92 12.30
CA PHE A 84 9.35 13.92 12.79
C PHE A 84 8.08 13.82 11.94
N GLU A 85 7.57 14.93 11.39
CA GLU A 85 6.35 14.93 10.58
C GLU A 85 6.57 14.20 9.25
N ASP A 86 7.73 14.39 8.60
CA ASP A 86 8.13 13.71 7.38
C ASP A 86 8.33 12.20 7.64
N PHE A 87 8.98 11.86 8.75
CA PHE A 87 9.17 10.47 9.16
C PHE A 87 7.83 9.77 9.44
N LEU A 88 6.93 10.44 10.17
CA LEU A 88 5.59 9.95 10.47
C LEU A 88 4.77 9.74 9.18
N ALA A 89 4.80 10.70 8.26
CA ALA A 89 4.11 10.59 6.98
C ALA A 89 4.64 9.41 6.15
N MET A 90 5.96 9.24 6.09
CA MET A 90 6.59 8.10 5.42
C MET A 90 6.16 6.78 6.05
N MET A 91 6.26 6.64 7.38
CA MET A 91 5.92 5.40 8.08
C MET A 91 4.43 5.06 7.94
N THR A 92 3.55 6.07 8.00
CA THR A 92 2.11 5.91 7.76
C THR A 92 1.86 5.36 6.36
N GLN A 93 2.51 5.92 5.34
CA GLN A 93 2.38 5.45 3.96
C GLN A 93 2.91 4.02 3.81
N LYS A 94 4.06 3.69 4.42
CA LYS A 94 4.64 2.35 4.35
C LYS A 94 3.80 1.30 5.06
N MET A 95 3.21 1.63 6.21
CA MET A 95 2.26 0.77 6.90
C MET A 95 1.02 0.53 6.04
N SER A 96 0.43 1.58 5.46
CA SER A 96 -0.67 1.44 4.51
C SER A 96 -0.33 0.55 3.32
N GLU A 97 0.83 0.75 2.70
CA GLU A 97 1.29 -0.06 1.56
C GLU A 97 1.45 -1.53 1.94
N LYS A 98 1.94 -1.80 3.16
CA LYS A 98 2.10 -3.15 3.69
C LYS A 98 0.75 -3.80 3.98
N ASP A 99 -0.15 -3.08 4.65
CA ASP A 99 -1.50 -3.55 4.96
C ASP A 99 -2.25 -3.88 3.66
N SER A 100 -2.20 -2.99 2.66
CA SER A 100 -2.80 -3.26 1.34
C SER A 100 -2.16 -4.46 0.65
N LYS A 101 -0.83 -4.64 0.75
CA LYS A 101 -0.17 -5.84 0.21
C LYS A 101 -0.69 -7.09 0.92
N GLU A 102 -0.78 -7.09 2.25
CA GLU A 102 -1.25 -8.23 3.02
C GLU A 102 -2.72 -8.57 2.72
N GLU A 103 -3.57 -7.57 2.51
CA GLU A 103 -4.96 -7.77 2.07
C GLU A 103 -5.03 -8.40 0.67
N ILE A 104 -4.22 -7.92 -0.28
CA ILE A 104 -4.14 -8.52 -1.62
C ILE A 104 -3.64 -9.96 -1.55
N LEU A 105 -2.67 -10.27 -0.68
CA LEU A 105 -2.18 -11.64 -0.49
C LEU A 105 -3.22 -12.56 0.16
N LYS A 106 -4.04 -12.04 1.08
CA LYS A 106 -5.18 -12.79 1.62
C LYS A 106 -6.17 -13.09 0.51
N ALA A 107 -6.47 -12.14 -0.37
CA ALA A 107 -7.32 -12.36 -1.52
C ALA A 107 -6.71 -13.41 -2.46
N PHE A 108 -5.42 -13.31 -2.79
CA PHE A 108 -4.71 -14.30 -3.63
C PHE A 108 -4.91 -15.74 -3.12
N ARG A 109 -4.77 -15.94 -1.81
CA ARG A 109 -4.96 -17.26 -1.17
C ARG A 109 -6.41 -17.75 -1.20
N LEU A 110 -7.40 -16.88 -1.39
CA LEU A 110 -8.79 -17.29 -1.62
C LEU A 110 -8.99 -17.79 -3.06
N PHE A 111 -8.19 -17.31 -4.02
CA PHE A 111 -8.17 -17.84 -5.37
C PHE A 111 -7.41 -19.17 -5.43
N ASP A 112 -6.15 -19.21 -5.01
CA ASP A 112 -5.27 -20.41 -4.99
C ASP A 112 -5.63 -21.39 -3.85
N ASP A 113 -6.79 -22.05 -3.96
CA ASP A 113 -7.30 -22.98 -2.94
C ASP A 113 -6.54 -24.33 -2.88
N ASP A 114 -5.81 -24.68 -3.93
CA ASP A 114 -4.94 -25.85 -3.99
C ASP A 114 -3.49 -25.58 -3.57
N GLY A 115 -3.14 -24.33 -3.25
CA GLY A 115 -1.87 -23.96 -2.64
C GLY A 115 -0.67 -24.16 -3.56
N THR A 116 -0.88 -23.98 -4.87
CA THR A 116 0.15 -24.12 -5.90
C THR A 116 1.11 -22.93 -5.92
N GLY A 117 0.73 -21.81 -5.28
CA GLY A 117 1.42 -20.54 -5.34
C GLY A 117 1.08 -19.72 -6.59
N LYS A 118 0.08 -20.16 -7.38
CA LYS A 118 -0.39 -19.53 -8.61
C LYS A 118 -1.91 -19.64 -8.74
N ILE A 119 -2.53 -18.72 -9.48
CA ILE A 119 -3.95 -18.77 -9.80
C ILE A 119 -4.09 -19.35 -11.20
N SER A 120 -4.58 -20.58 -11.27
CA SER A 120 -4.92 -21.22 -12.54
C SER A 120 -6.30 -20.77 -13.05
N PHE A 121 -6.57 -21.06 -14.33
CA PHE A 121 -7.91 -20.91 -14.91
C PHE A 121 -9.01 -21.59 -14.08
N LYS A 122 -8.72 -22.77 -13.51
CA LYS A 122 -9.65 -23.51 -12.66
C LYS A 122 -9.98 -22.74 -11.38
N ASN A 123 -8.97 -22.17 -10.73
CA ASN A 123 -9.14 -21.35 -9.52
C ASN A 123 -10.02 -20.13 -9.84
N LEU A 124 -9.70 -19.40 -10.92
CA LEU A 124 -10.44 -18.21 -11.33
C LEU A 124 -11.90 -18.53 -11.67
N LYS A 125 -12.14 -19.62 -12.44
CA LYS A 125 -13.49 -20.09 -12.80
C LYS A 125 -14.31 -20.53 -11.60
N ARG A 126 -13.69 -21.15 -10.59
CA ARG A 126 -14.35 -21.49 -9.32
C ARG A 126 -14.81 -20.23 -8.61
N VAL A 127 -13.92 -19.26 -8.43
CA VAL A 127 -14.23 -18.02 -7.71
C VAL A 127 -15.30 -17.21 -8.45
N ALA A 128 -15.24 -17.08 -9.78
CA ALA A 128 -16.26 -16.41 -10.57
C ALA A 128 -17.67 -17.00 -10.33
N LYS A 129 -17.77 -18.34 -10.30
CA LYS A 129 -19.03 -19.02 -9.99
C LYS A 129 -19.49 -18.82 -8.56
N GLU A 130 -18.58 -18.85 -7.58
CA GLU A 130 -18.91 -18.61 -6.17
C GLU A 130 -19.41 -17.18 -5.93
N LEU A 131 -18.89 -16.20 -6.67
CA LEU A 131 -19.33 -14.80 -6.65
C LEU A 131 -20.62 -14.56 -7.45
N GLY A 132 -21.09 -15.55 -8.23
CA GLY A 132 -22.26 -15.40 -9.09
C GLY A 132 -22.00 -14.56 -10.34
N GLU A 133 -20.74 -14.35 -10.71
CA GLU A 133 -20.35 -13.68 -11.94
C GLU A 133 -20.52 -14.63 -13.13
N ASN A 134 -21.27 -14.20 -14.15
CA ASN A 134 -21.51 -14.97 -15.37
C ASN A 134 -20.49 -14.60 -16.44
N LEU A 135 -19.22 -14.97 -16.20
CA LEU A 135 -18.14 -14.81 -17.17
C LEU A 135 -18.03 -16.05 -18.04
N THR A 136 -17.77 -15.86 -19.34
CA THR A 136 -17.49 -16.96 -20.25
C THR A 136 -16.08 -17.50 -20.06
N ASP A 137 -15.82 -18.70 -20.58
CA ASP A 137 -14.47 -19.28 -20.52
C ASP A 137 -13.47 -18.42 -21.29
N GLU A 138 -13.90 -17.75 -22.36
CA GLU A 138 -13.08 -16.80 -23.11
C GLU A 138 -12.75 -15.56 -22.28
N GLU A 139 -13.72 -14.96 -21.57
CA GLU A 139 -13.48 -13.79 -20.70
C GLU A 139 -12.53 -14.14 -19.54
N LEU A 140 -12.68 -15.33 -18.95
CA LEU A 140 -11.79 -15.81 -17.90
C LEU A 140 -10.37 -16.05 -18.43
N GLN A 141 -10.24 -16.54 -19.66
CA GLN A 141 -8.94 -16.73 -20.29
C GLN A 141 -8.28 -15.38 -20.58
N GLU A 142 -9.03 -14.39 -21.09
CA GLU A 142 -8.52 -13.02 -21.30
C GLU A 142 -8.03 -12.38 -19.99
N MET A 143 -8.69 -12.65 -18.86
CA MET A 143 -8.23 -12.18 -17.54
C MET A 143 -6.89 -12.79 -17.12
N ILE A 144 -6.66 -14.08 -17.42
CA ILE A 144 -5.36 -14.72 -17.18
C ILE A 144 -4.31 -14.13 -18.11
N ASP A 145 -4.61 -14.03 -19.41
CA ASP A 145 -3.66 -13.55 -20.43
C ASP A 145 -3.23 -12.08 -20.21
N GLU A 146 -4.10 -11.22 -19.68
CA GLU A 146 -3.74 -9.82 -19.31
C GLU A 146 -2.85 -9.75 -18.06
N ALA A 147 -2.98 -10.74 -17.16
CA ALA A 147 -2.25 -10.81 -15.91
C ALA A 147 -0.88 -11.47 -16.08
N ASP A 148 -0.84 -12.61 -16.76
CA ASP A 148 0.32 -13.47 -17.04
C ASP A 148 1.34 -12.73 -17.94
N ARG A 149 2.52 -12.47 -17.38
CA ARG A 149 3.62 -11.79 -18.07
C ARG A 149 4.74 -12.71 -18.46
N ASP A 150 4.91 -13.82 -17.76
CA ASP A 150 5.94 -14.79 -18.08
C ASP A 150 5.47 -15.86 -19.08
N GLY A 151 4.17 -15.89 -19.36
CA GLY A 151 3.53 -16.72 -20.37
C GLY A 151 3.38 -18.18 -19.93
N ASP A 152 3.33 -18.45 -18.64
CA ASP A 152 3.20 -19.80 -18.10
C ASP A 152 1.74 -20.31 -18.03
N GLY A 153 0.77 -19.46 -18.36
CA GLY A 153 -0.66 -19.77 -18.39
C GLY A 153 -1.35 -19.69 -17.03
N GLU A 154 -0.67 -19.22 -16.00
CA GLU A 154 -1.18 -19.03 -14.65
C GLU A 154 -0.80 -17.64 -14.14
N VAL A 155 -1.37 -17.22 -13.00
CA VAL A 155 -1.08 -15.90 -12.42
C VAL A 155 -0.33 -16.08 -11.10
N SER A 156 0.94 -15.69 -11.08
CA SER A 156 1.76 -15.69 -9.86
C SER A 156 1.34 -14.60 -8.87
N GLU A 157 1.81 -14.71 -7.62
CA GLU A 157 1.61 -13.69 -6.59
C GLU A 157 2.04 -12.28 -7.07
N GLN A 158 3.15 -12.20 -7.81
CA GLN A 158 3.68 -10.92 -8.29
C GLN A 158 2.80 -10.31 -9.38
N GLU A 159 2.26 -11.13 -10.29
CA GLU A 159 1.35 -10.69 -11.34
C GLU A 159 0.00 -10.27 -10.77
N PHE A 160 -0.52 -11.04 -9.81
CA PHE A 160 -1.75 -10.70 -9.10
C PHE A 160 -1.61 -9.38 -8.33
N LEU A 161 -0.49 -9.19 -7.61
CA LEU A 161 -0.18 -7.92 -6.95
C LEU A 161 -0.11 -6.76 -7.94
N ARG A 162 0.49 -6.98 -9.12
CA ARG A 162 0.57 -5.97 -10.18
C ARG A 162 -0.82 -5.58 -10.68
N ILE A 163 -1.67 -6.57 -10.96
CA ILE A 163 -3.03 -6.33 -11.45
C ILE A 163 -3.86 -5.64 -10.39
N MET A 164 -3.85 -6.13 -9.15
CA MET A 164 -4.60 -5.50 -8.06
C MET A 164 -4.15 -4.06 -7.79
N LYS A 165 -2.84 -3.76 -7.92
CA LYS A 165 -2.33 -2.39 -7.84
C LYS A 165 -2.70 -1.52 -9.04
N LYS A 166 -2.80 -2.09 -10.25
CA LYS A 166 -3.17 -1.37 -11.49
C LYS A 166 -4.67 -1.10 -11.56
N THR A 167 -5.49 -2.04 -11.10
CA THR A 167 -6.96 -1.99 -11.10
C THR A 167 -7.50 -1.18 -9.91
N SER A 168 -6.74 -1.11 -8.82
CA SER A 168 -7.03 -0.22 -7.71
C SER A 168 -6.96 1.25 -8.12
N LEU A 169 -8.14 1.79 -8.42
CA LEU A 169 -8.54 3.17 -8.20
C LEU A 169 -8.35 3.53 -6.71
N TYR A 170 -7.11 3.78 -6.27
CA TYR A 170 -6.80 4.49 -5.03
C TYR A 170 -6.05 5.79 -5.35
#